data_AF-A0A8I1P3Y4-F1
#
_entry.id   AF-A0A8I1P3Y4-F1
#
_cell.length_a   1.000
_cell.length_b   1.000
_cell.length_c   1.000
_cell.angle_alpha   90.00
_cell.angle_beta   90.00
_cell.angle_gamma   90.00
#
_symmetry.space_group_name_H-M   'P 1'
#
loop_
_entity.id
_entity.type
_entity.pdbx_description
1 polymer ?
#
loop_
_entity_poly.entity_id
_entity_poly.type
_entity_poly.pdbx_seq_one_letter_code
_entity_poly.pdbx_strand_id
1 'polypeptide(L)'
;MEKSVMAQAPGQLDPAADALAAAAHAATGGVVDPFVFRLAIFVLAIFVGYYVVWSVTPALHTPLMSVTNAISSVIVVGALLAVGISASGLATGFGFVGLVLASVNIFGGFLVTQRMLAMYKKKEK
;
A
#
# COMPACT_ATOMS: atom_id res chain seq x y z
N MET A 1 30.32 8.40 15.28
CA MET A 1 28.91 8.67 14.92
C MET A 1 28.43 7.86 13.70
N GLU A 2 29.29 7.12 13.01
CA GLU A 2 28.94 6.40 11.77
C GLU A 2 28.65 4.89 11.94
N LYS A 3 28.92 4.30 13.11
CA LYS A 3 28.80 2.84 13.33
C LYS A 3 27.46 2.38 13.91
N SER A 4 26.53 3.29 14.19
CA SER A 4 25.22 2.96 14.77
C SER A 4 24.12 2.72 13.73
N VAL A 5 24.39 2.90 12.42
CA VAL A 5 23.36 2.79 11.36
C VAL A 5 23.30 1.37 10.74
N MET A 6 24.29 0.51 10.97
CA MET A 6 24.38 -0.81 10.31
C MET A 6 23.91 -2.02 11.16
N ALA A 7 23.13 -1.80 12.21
CA ALA A 7 22.56 -2.87 13.03
C ALA A 7 21.03 -2.87 13.06
N GLN A 8 20.38 -2.43 11.97
CA GLN A 8 18.94 -2.68 11.80
C GLN A 8 18.79 -4.15 11.37
N ALA A 9 18.29 -5.00 12.27
CA ALA A 9 17.90 -6.37 11.96
C ALA A 9 16.91 -6.37 10.77
N PRO A 10 16.91 -7.40 9.90
CA PRO A 10 16.15 -7.43 8.64
C PRO A 10 14.60 -7.54 8.80
N GLY A 11 14.03 -6.98 9.87
CA GLY A 11 12.59 -6.97 10.14
C GLY A 11 12.07 -5.71 10.84
N GLN A 12 12.89 -4.69 11.08
CA GLN A 12 12.44 -3.46 11.76
C GLN A 12 12.08 -2.39 10.72
N LEU A 13 10.80 -2.35 10.38
CA LEU A 13 10.20 -1.44 9.41
C LEU A 13 9.89 -0.11 10.10
N ASP A 14 10.76 0.88 9.90
CA ASP A 14 10.61 2.27 10.39
C ASP A 14 10.29 2.40 11.90
N PRO A 15 11.25 2.80 12.75
CA PRO A 15 10.99 2.97 14.18
C PRO A 15 9.85 3.96 14.46
N ALA A 16 9.49 4.85 13.54
CA ALA A 16 8.33 5.73 13.68
C ALA A 16 6.98 5.01 13.45
N ALA A 17 6.91 4.08 12.50
CA ALA A 17 5.71 3.28 12.23
C ALA A 17 5.47 2.24 13.34
N ASP A 18 6.55 1.57 13.77
CA ASP A 18 6.52 0.68 14.92
C ASP A 18 6.19 1.45 16.22
N ALA A 19 6.71 2.67 16.38
CA ALA A 19 6.36 3.52 17.52
C ALA A 19 4.91 4.03 17.48
N LEU A 20 4.36 4.34 16.30
CA LEU A 20 2.96 4.74 16.16
C LEU A 20 2.03 3.55 16.45
N ALA A 21 2.37 2.37 15.95
CA ALA A 21 1.65 1.14 16.27
C ALA A 21 1.76 0.80 17.77
N ALA A 22 2.95 0.92 18.36
CA ALA A 22 3.18 0.70 19.79
C ALA A 22 2.50 1.77 20.65
N ALA A 23 2.44 3.04 20.21
CA ALA A 23 1.76 4.12 20.92
C ALA A 23 0.24 3.95 20.86
N ALA A 24 -0.31 3.54 19.72
CA ALA A 24 -1.72 3.18 19.60
C ALA A 24 -2.07 1.94 20.46
N HIS A 25 -1.16 0.98 20.55
CA HIS A 25 -1.30 -0.22 21.38
C HIS A 25 -1.14 0.07 22.89
N ALA A 26 -0.27 1.01 23.23
CA ALA A 26 -0.12 1.51 24.60
C ALA A 26 -1.34 2.36 25.00
N ALA A 27 -1.93 3.09 24.06
CA ALA A 27 -3.17 3.85 24.28
C ALA A 27 -4.38 2.94 24.56
N THR A 28 -4.36 1.68 24.08
CA THR A 28 -5.36 0.66 24.46
C THR A 28 -5.00 -0.11 25.74
N GLY A 29 -3.95 0.29 26.46
CA GLY A 29 -3.58 -0.24 27.78
C GLY A 29 -2.75 -1.52 27.76
N GLY A 30 -2.19 -1.92 26.61
CA GLY A 30 -1.30 -3.10 26.50
C GLY A 30 -1.98 -4.47 26.74
N VAL A 31 -3.32 -4.50 26.83
CA VAL A 31 -4.11 -5.73 27.05
C VAL A 31 -4.53 -6.44 25.77
N VAL A 32 -4.40 -5.78 24.62
CA VAL A 32 -4.82 -6.34 23.33
C VAL A 32 -3.62 -7.06 22.70
N ASP A 33 -3.82 -8.21 22.07
CA ASP A 33 -2.73 -8.88 21.33
C ASP A 33 -2.40 -8.11 20.03
N PRO A 34 -1.13 -7.97 19.60
CA PRO A 34 -0.77 -7.32 18.33
C PRO A 34 -1.51 -7.89 17.12
N PHE A 35 -1.84 -9.19 17.14
CA PHE A 35 -2.67 -9.81 16.12
C PHE A 35 -4.11 -9.26 16.13
N VAL A 36 -4.75 -9.21 17.31
CA VAL A 36 -6.11 -8.67 17.47
C VAL A 36 -6.17 -7.20 17.07
N PHE A 37 -5.12 -6.43 17.37
CA PHE A 37 -5.00 -5.05 16.93
C PHE A 37 -4.92 -4.91 15.40
N ARG A 38 -4.05 -5.68 14.73
CA ARG A 38 -3.96 -5.69 13.26
C ARG A 38 -5.26 -6.17 12.61
N LEU A 39 -5.92 -7.15 13.22
CA LEU A 39 -7.22 -7.65 12.79
C LEU A 39 -8.31 -6.57 12.91
N ALA A 40 -8.32 -5.80 14.00
CA ALA A 40 -9.25 -4.68 14.18
C ALA A 40 -9.05 -3.61 13.09
N ILE A 41 -7.80 -3.23 12.77
CA ILE A 41 -7.49 -2.31 11.67
C ILE A 41 -7.99 -2.88 10.33
N PHE A 42 -7.76 -4.18 10.08
CA PHE A 42 -8.23 -4.85 8.86
C PHE A 42 -9.75 -4.78 8.71
N VAL A 43 -10.51 -5.10 9.76
CA VAL A 43 -11.97 -5.04 9.76
C VAL A 43 -12.46 -3.60 9.56
N LEU A 44 -11.87 -2.63 10.25
CA LEU A 44 -12.20 -1.21 10.07
C LEU A 44 -11.92 -0.73 8.63
N ALA A 45 -10.80 -1.16 8.04
CA ALA A 45 -10.47 -0.83 6.65
C ALA A 45 -11.48 -1.39 5.65
N ILE A 46 -12.05 -2.58 5.89
CA ILE A 46 -13.14 -3.14 5.05
C ILE A 46 -14.37 -2.24 5.11
N PHE A 47 -14.78 -1.82 6.31
CA PHE A 47 -15.93 -0.93 6.46
C PHE A 47 -15.71 0.39 5.72
N VAL A 48 -14.56 1.03 5.91
CA VAL A 48 -14.21 2.27 5.19
C VAL A 48 -14.24 2.05 3.67
N GLY A 49 -13.65 0.97 3.17
CA GLY A 49 -13.65 0.63 1.75
C GLY A 49 -15.05 0.45 1.18
N TYR A 50 -15.94 -0.23 1.91
CA TYR A 50 -17.33 -0.41 1.51
C TYR A 50 -18.05 0.95 1.35
N TYR A 51 -18.00 1.81 2.37
CA TYR A 51 -18.67 3.12 2.31
C TYR A 51 -18.11 4.04 1.22
N VAL A 52 -16.80 4.00 0.97
CA VAL A 52 -16.15 4.79 -0.08
C VAL A 52 -16.64 4.39 -1.47
N VAL A 53 -16.73 3.08 -1.76
CA VAL A 53 -17.17 2.60 -3.08
C VAL A 53 -18.68 2.76 -3.28
N TRP A 54 -19.48 2.63 -2.22
CA TRP A 54 -20.94 2.76 -2.31
C TRP A 54 -21.42 4.20 -2.58
N SER A 55 -20.59 5.20 -2.28
CA SER A 55 -20.94 6.62 -2.39
C SER A 55 -20.58 7.24 -3.76
N VAL A 56 -20.36 6.42 -4.79
CA VAL A 56 -19.97 6.90 -6.13
C VAL A 56 -21.15 6.97 -7.10
N THR A 57 -21.09 7.87 -8.07
CA THR A 57 -22.12 7.97 -9.11
C THR A 57 -22.00 6.82 -10.12
N PRO A 58 -23.11 6.29 -10.68
CA PRO A 58 -23.07 5.10 -11.54
C PRO A 58 -22.20 5.22 -12.79
N ALA A 59 -22.05 6.45 -13.33
CA ALA A 59 -21.19 6.73 -14.49
C ALA A 59 -19.68 6.51 -14.20
N LEU A 60 -19.30 6.46 -12.92
CA LEU A 60 -17.91 6.34 -12.49
C LEU A 60 -17.51 4.91 -12.10
N HIS A 61 -18.38 3.90 -12.17
CA HIS A 61 -17.99 2.52 -11.83
C HIS A 61 -16.86 2.00 -12.72
N THR A 62 -16.87 2.30 -14.02
CA THR A 62 -15.82 1.87 -14.96
C THR A 62 -14.48 2.59 -14.69
N PRO A 63 -14.44 3.93 -14.51
CA PRO A 63 -13.25 4.61 -14.00
C PRO A 63 -12.78 4.11 -12.63
N LEU A 64 -13.70 3.83 -11.70
CA LEU A 64 -13.39 3.34 -10.36
C LEU A 64 -12.74 1.96 -10.41
N MET A 65 -13.21 1.08 -11.30
CA MET A 65 -12.58 -0.23 -11.53
C MET A 65 -11.11 -0.07 -11.93
N SER A 66 -10.80 0.87 -12.84
CA SER A 66 -9.41 1.17 -13.25
C SER A 66 -8.56 1.72 -12.08
N VAL A 67 -9.14 2.59 -11.24
CA VAL A 67 -8.45 3.11 -10.04
C VAL A 67 -8.16 1.99 -9.05
N THR A 68 -9.12 1.10 -8.78
CA THR A 68 -8.90 -0.02 -7.86
C THR A 68 -7.82 -0.98 -8.35
N ASN A 69 -7.68 -1.15 -9.67
CA ASN A 69 -6.56 -1.89 -10.26
C ASN A 69 -5.21 -1.22 -9.96
N ALA A 70 -5.12 0.11 -10.09
CA ALA A 70 -3.90 0.85 -9.71
C ALA A 70 -3.59 0.72 -8.20
N ILE A 71 -4.60 0.88 -7.33
CA ILE A 71 -4.46 0.81 -5.86
C ILE A 71 -3.99 -0.58 -5.40
N SER A 72 -4.43 -1.65 -6.07
CA SER A 72 -3.98 -3.01 -5.76
C SER A 72 -2.45 -3.20 -5.83
N SER A 73 -1.75 -2.30 -6.50
CA SER A 73 -0.29 -2.28 -6.62
C SER A 73 0.46 -1.89 -5.34
N VAL A 74 -0.20 -1.84 -4.18
CA VAL A 74 0.44 -1.73 -2.85
C VAL A 74 1.52 -2.81 -2.63
N ILE A 75 1.45 -3.90 -3.39
CA ILE A 75 2.46 -4.97 -3.49
C ILE A 75 3.87 -4.42 -3.77
N VAL A 76 4.00 -3.23 -4.39
CA VAL A 76 5.29 -2.55 -4.60
C VAL A 76 6.09 -2.38 -3.30
N VAL A 77 5.42 -2.19 -2.16
CA VAL A 77 6.07 -2.08 -0.85
C VAL A 77 6.75 -3.40 -0.49
N GLY A 78 6.08 -4.53 -0.70
CA GLY A 78 6.65 -5.87 -0.48
C GLY A 78 7.83 -6.16 -1.43
N ALA A 79 7.72 -5.75 -2.69
CA ALA A 79 8.81 -5.91 -3.66
C ALA A 79 10.05 -5.08 -3.28
N LEU A 80 9.86 -3.84 -2.81
CA LEU A 80 10.95 -2.99 -2.33
C LEU A 80 11.65 -3.59 -1.11
N LEU A 81 10.90 -4.15 -0.16
CA LEU A 81 11.49 -4.86 0.99
C LEU A 81 12.27 -6.10 0.55
N ALA A 82 11.74 -6.86 -0.39
CA ALA A 82 12.41 -8.04 -0.94
C ALA A 82 13.72 -7.68 -1.69
N VAL A 83 13.81 -6.52 -2.34
CA VAL A 83 15.06 -6.07 -2.98
C VAL A 83 16.03 -5.46 -1.97
N GLY A 84 15.53 -4.65 -1.03
CA GLY A 84 16.37 -3.83 -0.16
C GLY A 84 16.92 -4.52 1.08
N ILE A 85 16.27 -5.58 1.57
CA ILE A 85 16.61 -6.24 2.85
C ILE A 85 17.10 -7.69 2.64
N SER A 86 16.85 -8.28 1.47
CA SER A 86 17.18 -9.69 1.25
C SER A 86 18.68 -9.95 1.21
N ALA A 87 19.12 -10.93 2.02
CA ALA A 87 20.49 -11.45 1.98
C ALA A 87 20.70 -12.51 0.89
N SER A 88 19.63 -13.01 0.25
CA SER A 88 19.69 -14.02 -0.80
C SER A 88 19.48 -13.41 -2.19
N GLY A 89 20.37 -13.74 -3.13
CA GLY A 89 20.29 -13.21 -4.50
C GLY A 89 19.02 -13.62 -5.25
N LEU A 90 18.40 -14.75 -4.89
CA LEU A 90 17.11 -15.17 -5.45
C LEU A 90 15.96 -14.26 -5.02
N ALA A 91 15.89 -13.90 -3.74
CA ALA A 91 14.84 -13.01 -3.24
C ALA A 91 14.97 -11.60 -3.82
N THR A 92 16.20 -11.10 -3.99
CA THR A 92 16.46 -9.84 -4.70
C THR A 92 16.05 -9.92 -6.17
N GLY A 93 16.34 -11.04 -6.85
CA GLY A 93 15.94 -11.25 -8.25
C GLY A 93 14.42 -11.26 -8.44
N PHE A 94 13.69 -12.02 -7.62
CA PHE A 94 12.22 -12.03 -7.66
C PHE A 94 11.62 -10.71 -7.21
N GLY A 95 12.21 -10.04 -6.22
CA GLY A 95 11.81 -8.70 -5.79
C GLY A 95 11.94 -7.67 -6.91
N PHE A 96 13.02 -7.74 -7.70
CA PHE A 96 13.23 -6.85 -8.84
C PHE A 96 12.19 -7.07 -9.93
N VAL A 97 11.90 -8.32 -10.29
CA VAL A 97 10.82 -8.65 -11.23
C VAL A 97 9.47 -8.18 -10.69
N GLY A 98 9.19 -8.41 -9.41
CA GLY A 98 7.99 -7.94 -8.74
C GLY A 98 7.86 -6.41 -8.76
N LEU A 99 8.97 -5.68 -8.61
CA LEU A 99 9.01 -4.23 -8.65
C LEU A 99 8.68 -3.69 -10.05
N VAL A 100 9.22 -4.32 -11.09
CA VAL A 100 8.92 -3.98 -12.50
C VAL A 100 7.45 -4.23 -12.80
N LEU A 101 6.91 -5.40 -12.42
CA LEU A 101 5.50 -5.73 -12.65
C LEU A 101 4.55 -4.81 -11.87
N ALA A 102 4.87 -4.51 -10.61
CA ALA A 102 4.09 -3.57 -9.80
C ALA A 102 4.10 -2.16 -10.42
N SER A 103 5.25 -1.71 -10.94
CA SER A 103 5.36 -0.41 -11.61
C SER A 103 4.47 -0.34 -12.85
N VAL A 104 4.43 -1.38 -13.68
CA VAL A 104 3.54 -1.43 -14.86
C VAL A 104 2.07 -1.31 -14.44
N ASN A 105 1.65 -1.97 -13.36
CA ASN A 105 0.27 -1.89 -12.88
C ASN A 105 -0.07 -0.49 -12.32
N ILE A 106 0.85 0.15 -11.59
CA ILE A 106 0.71 1.53 -11.13
C ILE A 106 0.52 2.48 -12.31
N PHE A 107 1.51 2.53 -13.21
CA PHE A 107 1.51 3.49 -14.31
C PHE A 107 0.41 3.20 -15.32
N GLY A 108 0.18 1.94 -15.65
CA GLY A 108 -0.89 1.52 -16.56
C GLY A 108 -2.28 1.84 -16.01
N GLY A 109 -2.53 1.52 -14.74
CA GLY A 109 -3.81 1.79 -14.07
C GLY A 109 -4.11 3.29 -13.98
N PHE A 110 -3.12 4.12 -13.64
CA PHE A 110 -3.31 5.57 -13.59
C PHE A 110 -3.47 6.21 -14.98
N LEU A 111 -2.72 5.76 -15.99
CA LEU A 111 -2.84 6.29 -17.36
C LEU A 111 -4.22 6.00 -17.96
N VAL A 112 -4.73 4.78 -17.78
CA VAL A 112 -6.06 4.40 -18.27
C VAL A 112 -7.15 5.20 -17.55
N THR A 113 -7.03 5.34 -16.23
CA THR A 113 -7.95 6.15 -15.42
C THR A 113 -7.99 7.60 -15.92
N GLN A 114 -6.83 8.21 -16.18
CA GLN A 114 -6.77 9.58 -16.70
C GLN A 114 -7.46 9.72 -18.05
N ARG A 115 -7.29 8.75 -18.96
CA ARG A 115 -8.00 8.74 -20.26
C ARG A 115 -9.51 8.59 -20.07
N MET A 116 -9.94 7.77 -19.11
CA MET A 116 -11.37 7.59 -18.78
C MET A 116 -11.99 8.85 -18.18
N LEU A 117 -11.29 9.53 -17.28
CA LEU A 117 -11.76 10.76 -16.64
C LEU A 117 -11.69 11.99 -17.58
N ALA A 118 -10.75 12.00 -18.52
CA ALA A 118 -10.63 13.06 -19.52
C ALA A 118 -11.87 13.12 -20.44
N MET A 119 -12.58 12.01 -20.64
CA MET A 119 -13.83 11.98 -21.42
C MET A 119 -15.00 12.69 -20.72
N TYR A 120 -14.90 12.95 -19.41
CA TYR A 120 -15.90 13.70 -18.64
C TYR A 120 -15.56 15.19 -18.49
N LYS A 121 -14.39 15.64 -18.95
CA LYS A 121 -14.06 17.07 -19.02
C LYS A 121 -14.73 17.68 -20.25
N LYS A 122 -15.51 18.75 -20.07
CA LYS A 122 -15.97 19.59 -21.19
C LYS A 122 -14.73 20.10 -21.94
N LYS A 123 -14.68 19.91 -23.25
CA LYS A 123 -13.71 20.61 -24.11
C LYS A 123 -13.81 22.10 -23.81
N GLU A 124 -12.74 22.71 -23.31
CA GLU A 124 -12.59 24.17 -23.38
C GLU A 124 -12.67 24.55 -24.87
N LYS A 125 -13.52 25.54 -25.16
CA LYS A 125 -13.72 26.08 -26.50
C LYS A 125 -12.53 26.92 -26.91
#